data_AF-F2J2I9-F1
#
_entry.id   AF-F2J2I9-F1
#
_cell.length_a   1.000
_cell.length_b   1.000
_cell.length_c   1.000
_cell.angle_alpha   90.00
_cell.angle_beta   90.00
_cell.angle_gamma   90.00
#
_symmetry.space_group_name_H-M   'P 1'
#
loop_
_entity.id
_entity.type
_entity.pdbx_description
1 polymer ?
#
loop_
_entity_poly.entity_id
_entity_poly.type
_entity_poly.pdbx_seq_one_letter_code
_entity_poly.pdbx_strand_id
1 'polypeptide(L)'
;MHMPRLSRGSLMAGGSALAVGLIALWESTAYPFGTARQIGPAIFPLGLSLLMILAGLAILVEDLRAPATDEPLPRVPLASIAAVAGGPLAFALLVERFGLAPAIVASVVISSLADRSLAPRTVLVLAVGLAVACTLIFVTFLKLPLAPIVW
;
A
#
# COMPACT_ATOMS: atom_id res chain seq x y z
N MET A 1 -23.67 -33.17 -6.10
CA MET A 1 -24.05 -31.75 -5.98
C MET A 1 -23.02 -31.05 -5.09
N HIS A 2 -21.99 -30.44 -5.67
CA HIS A 2 -21.01 -29.65 -4.90
C HIS A 2 -21.56 -28.24 -4.79
N MET A 3 -22.02 -27.85 -3.60
CA MET A 3 -22.46 -26.47 -3.38
C MET A 3 -21.21 -25.59 -3.31
N PRO A 4 -21.05 -24.58 -4.18
CA PRO A 4 -19.95 -23.63 -4.06
C PRO A 4 -20.15 -22.89 -2.74
N ARG A 5 -19.20 -23.04 -1.82
CA ARG A 5 -19.17 -22.33 -0.55
C ARG A 5 -17.95 -21.43 -0.55
N LEU A 6 -18.18 -20.15 -0.30
CA LEU A 6 -17.11 -19.20 -0.07
C LEU A 6 -16.41 -19.54 1.24
N SER A 7 -15.10 -19.73 1.19
CA SER A 7 -14.27 -19.82 2.39
C SER A 7 -14.32 -18.49 3.12
N ARG A 8 -14.39 -18.56 4.47
CA ARG A 8 -14.36 -17.34 5.30
C ARG A 8 -13.06 -16.56 5.11
N GLY A 9 -11.94 -17.25 4.82
CA GLY A 9 -10.65 -16.61 4.55
C GLY A 9 -10.66 -15.79 3.26
N SER A 10 -11.14 -16.37 2.17
CA SER A 10 -11.28 -15.72 0.87
C SER A 10 -12.30 -14.58 0.91
N LEU A 11 -13.38 -14.73 1.69
CA LEU A 11 -14.34 -13.66 1.93
C LEU A 11 -13.71 -12.47 2.65
N MET A 12 -12.84 -12.70 3.65
CA MET A 12 -12.13 -11.63 4.36
C MET A 12 -11.07 -10.96 3.46
N ALA A 13 -10.26 -11.75 2.76
CA ALA A 13 -9.20 -11.24 1.89
C ALA A 13 -9.76 -10.51 0.66
N GLY A 14 -10.61 -11.18 -0.13
CA GLY A 14 -11.25 -10.59 -1.29
C GLY A 14 -12.22 -9.47 -0.91
N GLY A 15 -12.98 -9.64 0.18
CA GLY A 15 -13.92 -8.62 0.66
C GLY A 15 -13.23 -7.35 1.17
N SER A 16 -12.10 -7.45 1.88
CA SER A 16 -11.34 -6.28 2.31
C SER A 16 -10.69 -5.53 1.14
N ALA A 17 -10.10 -6.26 0.18
CA ALA A 17 -9.59 -5.67 -1.06
C ALA A 17 -10.69 -4.93 -1.84
N LEU A 18 -11.87 -5.53 -1.97
CA LEU A 18 -13.03 -4.89 -2.60
C LEU A 18 -13.50 -3.66 -1.85
N ALA A 19 -13.63 -3.76 -0.52
CA ALA A 19 -14.09 -2.65 0.30
C ALA A 19 -13.13 -1.45 0.19
N VAL A 20 -11.82 -1.67 0.34
CA VAL A 20 -10.81 -0.63 0.20
C VAL A 20 -10.82 -0.04 -1.21
N GLY A 21 -10.91 -0.87 -2.25
CA GLY A 21 -11.00 -0.41 -3.63
C GLY A 21 -12.25 0.42 -3.91
N LEU A 22 -13.42 0.04 -3.38
CA LEU A 22 -14.67 0.80 -3.54
C LEU A 22 -14.64 2.13 -2.77
N ILE A 23 -14.09 2.15 -1.56
CA ILE A 23 -13.92 3.38 -0.78
C ILE A 23 -12.96 4.33 -1.51
N ALA A 24 -11.82 3.83 -1.98
CA ALA A 24 -10.87 4.62 -2.73
C ALA A 24 -11.45 5.12 -4.06
N LEU A 25 -12.31 4.32 -4.72
CA LEU A 25 -13.02 4.73 -5.92
C LEU A 25 -14.00 5.87 -5.62
N TRP A 26 -14.73 5.76 -4.52
CA TRP A 26 -15.63 6.82 -4.07
C TRP A 26 -14.87 8.12 -3.79
N GLU A 27 -13.80 8.06 -3.00
CA GLU A 27 -12.93 9.21 -2.71
C GLU A 27 -12.31 9.80 -4.00
N SER A 28 -11.99 8.96 -4.97
CA SER A 28 -11.42 9.42 -6.24
C SER A 28 -12.38 10.33 -7.03
N THR A 29 -13.70 10.19 -6.84
CA THR A 29 -14.69 11.07 -7.47
C THR A 29 -14.69 12.49 -6.93
N ALA A 30 -14.12 12.71 -5.74
CA ALA A 30 -13.94 14.04 -5.17
C ALA A 30 -12.74 14.79 -5.78
N TYR A 31 -11.86 14.09 -6.51
CA TYR A 31 -10.67 14.69 -7.13
C TYR A 31 -10.90 14.99 -8.61
N PRO A 32 -10.33 16.10 -9.13
CA PRO A 32 -10.38 16.38 -10.56
C PRO A 32 -9.52 15.38 -11.34
N PHE A 33 -10.07 14.87 -12.46
CA PHE A 33 -9.36 13.99 -13.40
C PHE A 33 -8.21 14.68 -14.14
N GLY A 34 -8.20 16.02 -14.17
CA GLY A 34 -7.21 16.80 -14.91
C GLY A 34 -7.39 16.71 -16.43
N THR A 35 -6.34 17.00 -17.19
CA THR A 35 -6.31 16.87 -18.66
C THR A 35 -5.17 15.95 -19.08
N ALA A 36 -5.18 15.45 -20.32
CA ALA A 36 -4.12 14.56 -20.81
C ALA A 36 -2.70 15.18 -20.76
N ARG A 37 -2.59 16.52 -20.72
CA ARG A 37 -1.31 17.25 -20.56
C ARG A 37 -0.99 17.59 -19.10
N GLN A 38 -1.94 17.43 -18.18
CA GLN A 38 -1.81 17.65 -16.73
C GLN A 38 -2.62 16.58 -16.00
N ILE A 39 -1.98 15.44 -15.73
CA ILE A 39 -2.61 14.30 -15.05
C ILE A 39 -3.15 14.78 -13.70
N GLY A 40 -4.47 14.68 -13.53
CA GLY A 40 -5.12 15.07 -12.30
C GLY A 40 -4.87 14.06 -11.18
N PRO A 41 -4.97 14.49 -9.91
CA PRO A 41 -4.73 13.65 -8.75
C PRO A 41 -5.69 12.45 -8.66
N ALA A 42 -6.83 12.46 -9.37
CA ALA A 42 -7.78 11.34 -9.39
C ALA A 42 -7.25 10.10 -10.12
N ILE A 43 -6.33 10.24 -11.09
CA ILE A 43 -5.89 9.11 -11.94
C ILE A 43 -5.22 8.01 -11.11
N PHE A 44 -4.41 8.39 -10.12
CA PHE A 44 -3.73 7.46 -9.24
C PHE A 44 -4.69 6.63 -8.35
N PRO A 45 -5.56 7.24 -7.52
CA PRO A 45 -6.52 6.49 -6.71
C PRO A 45 -7.49 5.70 -7.58
N LEU A 46 -7.91 6.18 -8.75
CA LEU A 46 -8.75 5.41 -9.68
C LEU A 46 -8.07 4.12 -10.16
N GLY A 47 -6.82 4.22 -10.61
CA GLY A 47 -6.05 3.07 -11.08
C GLY A 47 -5.87 2.02 -9.98
N LEU A 48 -5.48 2.46 -8.77
CA LEU A 48 -5.35 1.56 -7.62
C LEU A 48 -6.69 0.94 -7.22
N SER A 49 -7.78 1.71 -7.25
CA SER A 49 -9.13 1.22 -6.93
C SER A 49 -9.57 0.13 -7.88
N LEU A 50 -9.36 0.33 -9.18
CA LEU A 50 -9.69 -0.67 -10.19
C LEU A 50 -8.87 -1.94 -9.98
N LEU A 51 -7.57 -1.82 -9.74
CA LEU A 51 -6.69 -2.97 -9.46
C LEU A 51 -7.14 -3.73 -8.19
N MET A 52 -7.47 -3.02 -7.11
CA MET A 52 -7.96 -3.61 -5.86
C MET A 52 -9.30 -4.34 -6.06
N ILE A 53 -10.24 -3.73 -6.79
CA ILE A 53 -11.54 -4.34 -7.08
C ILE A 53 -11.36 -5.60 -7.94
N LEU A 54 -10.53 -5.53 -8.99
CA LEU A 54 -10.25 -6.68 -9.85
C LEU A 54 -9.57 -7.81 -9.08
N ALA A 55 -8.57 -7.50 -8.25
CA ALA A 55 -7.90 -8.49 -7.41
C ALA A 55 -8.86 -9.14 -6.41
N GLY A 56 -9.70 -8.34 -5.73
CA GLY A 56 -10.68 -8.86 -4.79
C GLY A 56 -11.74 -9.74 -5.46
N LEU A 57 -12.24 -9.35 -6.64
CA LEU A 57 -13.12 -10.20 -7.45
C LEU A 57 -12.43 -11.49 -7.88
N ALA A 58 -11.17 -11.41 -8.32
CA ALA A 58 -10.40 -12.58 -8.74
C ALA A 58 -10.27 -13.60 -7.59
N ILE A 59 -9.94 -13.15 -6.38
CA ILE A 59 -9.85 -14.00 -5.18
C ILE A 59 -11.19 -14.70 -4.90
N LEU A 60 -12.32 -13.97 -4.94
CA LEU A 60 -13.63 -14.56 -4.69
C LEU A 60 -14.05 -15.55 -5.79
N VAL A 61 -13.76 -15.25 -7.05
CA VAL A 61 -14.08 -16.13 -8.19
C VAL A 61 -13.22 -17.38 -8.18
N GLU A 62 -11.95 -17.27 -7.82
CA GLU A 62 -11.04 -18.41 -7.68
C GLU A 62 -11.48 -19.35 -6.56
N ASP A 63 -11.88 -18.78 -5.41
CA ASP A 63 -12.41 -19.55 -4.27
C ASP A 63 -13.71 -20.28 -4.61
N LEU A 64 -14.61 -19.65 -5.39
CA LEU A 64 -15.83 -20.30 -5.88
C LEU A 64 -15.57 -21.48 -6.82
N ARG A 65 -14.41 -21.50 -7.50
CA ARG A 65 -13.99 -22.58 -8.41
C ARG A 65 -13.15 -23.64 -7.69
N ALA A 66 -12.60 -23.32 -6.52
CA ALA A 66 -11.77 -24.23 -5.75
C ALA A 66 -12.63 -25.32 -5.05
N PRO A 67 -12.08 -26.53 -4.83
CA PRO A 67 -12.71 -27.53 -3.98
C PRO A 67 -12.86 -26.98 -2.55
N ALA A 68 -13.99 -27.26 -1.91
CA ALA A 68 -14.23 -26.82 -0.54
C ALA A 68 -13.20 -27.44 0.42
N THR A 69 -12.23 -26.63 0.85
CA THR A 69 -11.26 -26.98 1.89
C THR A 69 -11.64 -26.26 3.18
N ASP A 70 -11.86 -27.03 4.25
CA ASP A 70 -12.15 -26.54 5.60
C ASP A 70 -10.86 -26.07 6.30
N GLU A 71 -10.12 -25.18 5.65
CA GLU A 71 -8.88 -24.66 6.20
C GLU A 71 -9.20 -23.67 7.33
N PRO A 72 -8.59 -23.82 8.53
CA PRO A 72 -8.84 -22.91 9.63
C PRO A 72 -8.46 -21.48 9.25
N LEU A 73 -9.26 -20.49 9.67
CA LEU A 73 -8.98 -19.08 9.38
C LEU A 73 -7.59 -18.71 9.94
N PRO A 74 -6.70 -18.15 9.09
CA PRO A 74 -5.47 -17.53 9.58
C PRO A 74 -5.82 -16.41 10.57
N ARG A 75 -5.07 -16.32 11.68
CA ARG A 75 -5.18 -15.18 12.58
C ARG A 75 -4.76 -13.92 11.85
N VAL A 76 -5.62 -12.90 11.84
CA VAL A 76 -5.29 -11.58 11.29
C VAL A 76 -4.20 -10.94 12.16
N PRO A 77 -3.02 -10.62 11.63
CA PRO A 77 -1.95 -10.01 12.40
C PRO A 77 -2.17 -8.49 12.48
N LEU A 78 -3.06 -8.03 13.37
CA LEU A 78 -3.38 -6.60 13.51
C LEU A 78 -2.13 -5.73 13.76
N ALA A 79 -1.15 -6.24 14.50
CA ALA A 79 0.12 -5.53 14.73
C ALA A 79 0.90 -5.29 13.43
N SER A 80 0.93 -6.28 12.52
CA SER A 80 1.59 -6.13 11.22
C SER A 80 0.84 -5.14 10.33
N ILE A 81 -0.50 -5.18 10.33
CA ILE A 81 -1.32 -4.21 9.59
C ILE A 81 -1.06 -2.79 10.11
N ALA A 82 -1.05 -2.60 11.43
CA ALA A 82 -0.78 -1.31 12.05
C ALA A 82 0.65 -0.81 11.75
N ALA A 83 1.64 -1.70 11.73
CA ALA A 83 3.02 -1.36 11.39
C ALA A 83 3.15 -0.90 9.92
N VAL A 84 2.55 -1.63 8.96
CA VAL A 84 2.55 -1.22 7.55
C VAL A 84 1.82 0.11 7.34
N ALA A 85 0.65 0.30 7.97
CA ALA A 85 -0.10 1.55 7.88
C ALA A 85 0.64 2.72 8.58
N GLY A 86 1.39 2.43 9.64
CA GLY A 86 2.20 3.40 10.37
C GLY A 86 3.35 3.99 9.57
N GLY A 87 3.90 3.26 8.60
CA GLY A 87 5.01 3.73 7.76
C GLY A 87 4.65 4.99 6.95
N PRO A 88 3.62 4.96 6.09
CA PRO A 88 3.13 6.12 5.36
C PRO A 88 2.70 7.28 6.26
N LEU A 89 2.10 7.00 7.43
CA LEU A 89 1.73 8.04 8.40
C LEU A 89 2.96 8.75 8.95
N ALA A 90 4.00 8.01 9.32
CA ALA A 90 5.27 8.60 9.76
C ALA A 90 5.93 9.38 8.63
N PHE A 91 5.89 8.88 7.38
CA PHE A 91 6.39 9.62 6.23
C PHE A 91 5.70 10.97 6.09
N ALA A 92 4.36 10.99 6.09
CA ALA A 92 3.56 12.21 5.95
C ALA A 92 3.85 13.24 7.06
N LEU A 93 4.10 12.79 8.29
CA LEU A 93 4.42 13.67 9.42
C LEU A 93 5.87 14.19 9.41
N LEU A 94 6.82 13.39 8.93
CA LEU A 94 8.24 13.73 8.97
C LEU A 94 8.72 14.49 7.73
N VAL A 95 8.09 14.29 6.57
CA VAL A 95 8.57 14.83 5.29
C VAL A 95 8.65 16.37 5.30
N GLU A 96 7.66 17.04 5.91
CA GLU A 96 7.63 18.51 6.00
C GLU A 96 8.60 19.05 7.07
N ARG A 97 8.87 18.28 8.12
CA ARG A 97 9.68 18.73 9.28
C ARG A 97 11.17 18.45 9.13
N PHE A 98 11.53 17.27 8.64
CA PHE A 98 12.91 16.78 8.59
C PHE A 98 13.41 16.54 7.15
N GLY A 99 12.53 16.62 6.16
CA GLY A 99 12.85 16.39 4.75
C GLY A 99 12.65 14.94 4.31
N LEU A 100 12.97 14.72 3.03
CA LEU A 100 12.64 13.48 2.33
C LEU A 100 13.39 12.25 2.87
N ALA A 101 14.69 12.35 3.11
CA ALA A 101 15.51 11.22 3.51
C ALA A 101 15.11 10.62 4.89
N PRO A 102 15.02 11.40 5.99
CA PRO A 102 14.62 10.86 7.28
C PRO A 102 13.18 10.33 7.30
N ALA A 103 12.28 10.93 6.53
CA ALA A 103 10.91 10.44 6.38
C ALA A 103 10.86 9.04 5.74
N ILE A 104 11.67 8.81 4.70
CA ILE A 104 11.77 7.48 4.05
C ILE A 104 12.34 6.45 5.02
N VAL A 105 13.42 6.79 5.74
CA VAL A 105 14.04 5.87 6.70
C VAL A 105 13.03 5.47 7.79
N ALA A 106 12.32 6.45 8.37
CA ALA A 106 11.30 6.17 9.38
C ALA A 106 10.18 5.27 8.83
N SER A 107 9.68 5.56 7.62
CA SER A 107 8.64 4.76 6.97
C SER A 107 9.06 3.31 6.75
N VAL A 108 10.28 3.09 6.26
CA VAL A 108 10.82 1.74 6.02
C VAL A 108 11.02 0.99 7.33
N VAL A 109 11.60 1.64 8.35
CA VAL A 109 11.81 1.01 9.66
C VAL A 109 10.48 0.62 10.30
N ILE A 110 9.49 1.51 10.31
CA ILE A 110 8.17 1.23 10.90
C ILE A 110 7.46 0.11 10.12
N SER A 111 7.49 0.15 8.79
CA SER A 111 6.90 -0.90 7.95
C SER A 111 7.60 -2.24 8.15
N SER A 112 8.92 -2.25 8.38
CA SER A 112 9.69 -3.49 8.58
C SER A 112 9.32 -4.23 9.86
N LEU A 113 8.74 -3.55 10.85
CA LEU A 113 8.24 -4.20 12.08
C LEU A 113 7.08 -5.18 11.81
N ALA A 114 6.45 -5.08 10.63
CA ALA A 114 5.39 -5.99 10.21
C ALA A 114 5.89 -7.41 9.91
N ASP A 115 7.15 -7.55 9.49
CA ASP A 115 7.78 -8.83 9.17
C ASP A 115 9.02 -9.05 10.04
N ARG A 116 8.88 -9.97 11.00
CA ARG A 116 9.94 -10.33 11.95
C ARG A 116 11.09 -11.13 11.32
N SER A 117 10.93 -11.58 10.07
CA SER A 117 11.91 -12.38 9.35
C SER A 117 12.97 -11.51 8.64
N LEU A 118 12.72 -10.20 8.52
CA LEU A 118 13.64 -9.28 7.88
C LEU A 118 14.91 -9.08 8.71
N ALA A 119 16.06 -9.44 8.12
CA ALA A 119 17.34 -9.12 8.73
C ALA A 119 17.53 -7.60 8.81
N PRO A 120 18.10 -7.07 9.91
CA PRO A 120 18.29 -5.61 10.07
C PRO A 120 19.16 -5.01 8.97
N ARG A 121 20.09 -5.81 8.41
CA ARG A 121 20.89 -5.42 7.25
C ARG A 121 20.04 -5.18 6.00
N THR A 122 19.02 -6.01 5.76
CA THR A 122 18.10 -5.86 4.63
C THR A 122 17.27 -4.58 4.78
N VAL A 123 16.77 -4.32 5.99
CA VAL A 123 16.02 -3.09 6.29
C VAL A 123 16.89 -1.85 6.06
N LEU A 124 18.14 -1.88 6.53
CA LEU A 124 19.08 -0.77 6.33
C LEU A 124 19.37 -0.53 4.84
N VAL A 125 19.62 -1.59 4.07
CA VAL A 125 19.87 -1.48 2.62
C VAL A 125 18.64 -0.92 1.90
N LEU A 126 17.43 -1.38 2.25
CA LEU A 126 16.19 -0.87 1.69
C LEU A 126 15.98 0.61 2.04
N ALA A 127 16.18 0.99 3.31
CA ALA A 127 15.99 2.36 3.78
C ALA A 127 16.95 3.33 3.08
N VAL A 128 18.24 3.00 3.04
CA VAL A 128 19.26 3.82 2.38
C VAL A 128 19.05 3.84 0.87
N GLY A 129 18.79 2.68 0.25
CA GLY A 129 18.57 2.57 -1.19
C GLY A 129 17.36 3.38 -1.66
N LEU A 130 16.23 3.29 -0.95
CA LEU A 130 15.04 4.08 -1.24
C LEU A 130 15.28 5.58 -0.99
N ALA A 131 15.94 5.94 0.11
CA ALA A 131 16.24 7.35 0.38
C ALA A 131 17.09 7.97 -0.73
N VAL A 132 18.17 7.30 -1.13
CA VAL A 132 19.05 7.75 -2.23
C VAL A 132 18.28 7.81 -3.55
N ALA A 133 17.54 6.75 -3.91
CA ALA A 133 16.79 6.70 -5.17
C ALA A 133 15.73 7.81 -5.24
N CYS A 134 14.94 8.00 -4.18
CA CYS A 134 13.94 9.06 -4.10
C CYS A 134 14.57 10.45 -4.14
N THR A 135 15.69 10.69 -3.45
CA THR A 135 16.41 11.96 -3.53
C THR A 135 16.91 12.23 -4.95
N LEU A 136 17.53 11.24 -5.61
CA LEU A 136 18.01 11.39 -6.99
C LEU A 136 16.86 11.67 -7.96
N ILE A 137 15.77 10.92 -7.88
CA ILE A 137 14.64 11.07 -8.79
C ILE A 137 13.92 12.40 -8.53
N PHE A 138 13.52 12.68 -7.29
CA PHE A 138 12.66 13.82 -6.99
C PHE A 138 13.41 15.15 -6.92
N VAL A 139 14.60 15.15 -6.33
CA VAL A 139 15.38 16.39 -6.14
C VAL A 139 16.24 16.67 -7.36
N THR A 140 16.98 15.67 -7.86
CA THR A 140 17.93 15.89 -8.97
C THR A 140 17.24 15.84 -10.34
N PHE A 141 16.41 14.83 -10.60
CA PHE A 141 15.84 14.61 -11.93
C PHE A 141 14.59 15.45 -12.19
N LEU A 142 13.65 15.44 -11.24
CA LEU A 142 12.38 16.16 -11.34
C LEU A 142 12.45 17.60 -10.83
N LYS A 143 13.54 17.99 -10.13
CA LYS A 143 13.75 19.33 -9.55
C LYS A 143 12.56 19.83 -8.71
N LEU A 144 11.90 18.91 -7.99
CA LEU A 144 10.82 19.28 -7.09
C LEU A 144 11.36 20.12 -5.92
N PRO A 145 10.59 21.08 -5.39
CA PRO A 145 10.95 21.87 -4.21
C PRO A 145 10.80 21.03 -2.92
N LEU A 146 11.42 19.85 -2.89
CA LEU A 146 11.48 18.98 -1.73
C LEU A 146 12.91 19.02 -1.22
N ALA A 147 13.11 19.56 -0.02
CA ALA A 147 14.41 19.56 0.61
C ALA A 147 14.79 18.11 1.00
N PRO A 148 15.97 17.61 0.58
CA PRO A 148 16.43 16.27 0.96
C PRO A 148 16.51 16.08 2.47
N ILE A 149 16.96 17.15 3.15
CA ILE A 149 17.14 17.26 4.59
C ILE A 149 16.73 18.68 4.96
N VAL A 150 15.79 18.81 5.88
CA VAL A 150 15.40 20.08 6.50
C VAL A 150 15.95 20.00 7.93
N TRP A 151 16.83 20.95 8.29
CA TRP A 151 17.43 21.03 9.63
C TRP A 151 16.58 21.94 10.52
#